data_AF-A0A7J9ZES7-F1
#
_entry.id   AF-A0A7J9ZES7-F1
#
_cell.length_a   1.000
_cell.length_b   1.000
_cell.length_c   1.000
_cell.angle_alpha   90.00
_cell.angle_beta   90.00
_cell.angle_gamma   90.00
#
_symmetry.space_group_name_H-M   'P 1'
#
loop_
_entity.id
_entity.type
_entity.pdbx_description
1 polymer ?
#
loop_
_entity_poly.entity_id
_entity_poly.type
_entity_poly.pdbx_seq_one_letter_code
_entity_poly.pdbx_strand_id
1 'polypeptide(L)' 'AETDTRNMASARVLEKLGFVREGTLREDCVVNGEVSDSWVYGLIRRELPSCR' A
#
# COMPACT_ATOMS: atom_id res chain seq x y z
N ALA A 1 1.93 4.98 2.82
CA ALA A 1 0.63 4.29 2.98
C ALA A 1 0.89 2.81 3.16
N GLU A 2 -0.02 2.09 3.81
CA GLU A 2 0.13 0.66 4.09
C GLU A 2 -1.18 -0.06 3.76
N THR A 3 -1.10 -1.32 3.31
CA THR A 3 -2.26 -2.18 3.08
C THR A 3 -1.88 -3.65 3.25
N ASP A 4 -2.77 -4.45 3.82
CA ASP A 4 -2.65 -5.92 3.87
C ASP A 4 -2.47 -6.46 2.43
N THR A 5 -1.53 -7.39 2.26
CA THR A 5 -1.17 -7.98 0.94
C THR A 5 -2.33 -8.71 0.26
N ARG A 6 -3.35 -9.13 1.01
CA ARG A 6 -4.57 -9.77 0.51
C ARG A 6 -5.59 -8.75 0.01
N ASN A 7 -5.46 -7.47 0.38
CA ASN A 7 -6.35 -6.40 -0.09
C ASN A 7 -5.89 -5.81 -1.42
N MET A 8 -6.06 -6.59 -2.48
CA MET A 8 -5.70 -6.20 -3.85
C MET A 8 -6.48 -4.98 -4.35
N ALA A 9 -7.67 -4.71 -3.82
CA ALA A 9 -8.48 -3.57 -4.22
C ALA A 9 -7.82 -2.25 -3.79
N SER A 10 -7.41 -2.16 -2.52
CA SER A 10 -6.68 -0.99 -2.01
C SER A 10 -5.33 -0.81 -2.69
N ALA A 11 -4.59 -1.90 -2.92
CA ALA A 11 -3.32 -1.87 -3.65
C ALA A 11 -3.47 -1.22 -5.04
N ARG A 12 -4.48 -1.62 -5.82
CA ARG A 12 -4.77 -1.04 -7.13
C ARG A 12 -5.11 0.46 -7.07
N VAL A 13 -5.81 0.90 -6.03
CA VAL A 13 -6.12 2.32 -5.85
C VAL A 13 -4.85 3.11 -5.57
N LEU A 14 -3.98 2.63 -4.69
CA LEU A 14 -2.69 3.27 -4.38
C LEU A 14 -1.84 3.40 -5.64
N GLU A 15 -1.68 2.32 -6.41
CA GLU A 15 -0.94 2.32 -7.67
C GLU A 15 -1.54 3.28 -8.70
N LYS A 16 -2.88 3.34 -8.80
CA LYS A 16 -3.57 4.29 -9.70
C LYS A 16 -3.36 5.76 -9.29
N LEU A 17 -3.22 6.03 -8.00
CA LEU A 17 -2.92 7.36 -7.47
C LEU A 17 -1.43 7.74 -7.61
N GLY A 18 -0.60 6.83 -8.14
CA GLY A 18 0.83 7.04 -8.38
C GLY A 18 1.73 6.62 -7.23
N PHE A 19 1.20 5.95 -6.19
CA PHE A 19 2.05 5.38 -5.16
C PHE A 19 2.91 4.23 -5.72
N VAL A 20 4.13 4.11 -5.21
CA VAL A 20 5.07 3.04 -5.53
C VAL A 20 5.19 2.10 -4.34
N ARG A 21 5.18 0.79 -4.57
CA ARG A 21 5.44 -0.20 -3.53
C ARG A 21 6.93 -0.21 -3.19
N GLU A 22 7.26 0.15 -1.96
CA GLU A 22 8.64 0.30 -1.49
C GLU A 22 9.10 -0.90 -0.63
N GLY A 23 8.15 -1.70 -0.12
CA GLY A 23 8.51 -2.88 0.66
C GLY A 23 7.32 -3.72 1.10
N THR A 24 7.67 -4.80 1.80
CA THR A 24 6.74 -5.69 2.48
C THR A 24 7.19 -5.83 3.92
N LEU A 25 6.29 -5.56 4.85
CA LEU A 25 6.45 -5.93 6.25
C LEU A 25 5.86 -7.33 6.40
N ARG A 26 6.64 -8.25 6.97
CA ARG A 26 6.21 -9.63 7.15
C ARG A 26 5.66 -9.82 8.54
N GLU A 27 4.51 -10.46 8.65
CA GLU A 27 3.87 -10.80 9.92
C GLU A 27 3.69 -9.58 10.85
N ASP A 28 3.46 -8.39 10.29
CA ASP A 28 3.41 -7.13 11.04
C ASP A 28 2.03 -6.84 11.63
N CYS A 29 0.98 -7.42 11.06
CA CYS A 29 -0.40 -7.14 11.46
C CYS A 29 -1.23 -8.41 11.70
N VAL A 30 -2.32 -8.25 12.43
CA VAL A 30 -3.33 -9.30 12.66
C VAL A 30 -4.66 -8.84 12.08
N VAL A 31 -5.17 -9.56 11.09
CA VAL A 31 -6.42 -9.26 10.41
C VAL A 31 -7.34 -10.46 10.51
N ASN A 32 -8.54 -10.27 11.06
CA ASN A 32 -9.49 -11.34 11.35
C ASN A 32 -8.92 -12.49 12.21
N GLY A 33 -7.99 -12.17 13.11
CA GLY A 33 -7.34 -13.15 13.99
C GLY A 33 -6.19 -13.92 13.34
N GLU A 34 -5.85 -13.63 12.08
CA GLU A 34 -4.72 -14.23 11.38
C GLU A 34 -3.58 -13.23 11.25
N VAL A 35 -2.34 -13.69 11.52
CA VAL A 35 -1.13 -12.93 11.24
C VAL A 35 -0.99 -12.73 9.72
N SER A 36 -0.64 -11.53 9.31
CA SER A 36 -0.51 -11.18 7.89
C SER A 36 0.63 -10.22 7.60
N ASP A 37 0.92 -10.12 6.31
CA ASP A 37 1.90 -9.21 5.74
C ASP A 37 1.21 -7.96 5.23
N SER A 38 1.91 -6.83 5.35
CA SER A 38 1.52 -5.54 4.79
C SER A 38 2.48 -5.08 3.69
N TRP A 39 1.96 -4.48 2.64
CA TRP A 39 2.76 -3.72 1.68
C TRP A 39 2.88 -2.26 2.10
N VAL A 40 4.09 -1.72 1.99
CA VAL A 40 4.40 -0.31 2.22
C VAL A 40 4.51 0.41 0.89
N TYR A 41 3.83 1.55 0.80
CA TYR A 41 3.75 2.38 -0.38
C TYR A 41 4.24 3.80 -0.08
N GLY A 42 5.10 4.32 -0.95
CA GLY A 42 5.56 5.71 -0.95
C GLY A 42 4.90 6.53 -2.06
N LEU A 43 4.67 7.81 -1.78
CA LEU A 43 4.37 8.81 -2.79
C LEU A 43 5.08 10.10 -2.40
N ILE A 44 6.03 10.54 -3.22
CA ILE A 44 6.75 11.78 -2.94
C ILE A 44 6.12 12.95 -3.70
N ARG A 45 6.28 14.17 -3.15
CA ARG A 45 5.56 15.36 -3.61
C ARG A 45 5.67 15.63 -5.12
N ARG A 46 6.81 15.31 -5.75
CA ARG A 46 7.03 15.53 -7.19
C ARG A 46 6.24 14.56 -8.09
N GLU A 47 5.79 13.44 -7.54
CA GLU A 47 5.03 12.39 -8.25
C GLU A 47 3.52 12.58 -8.10
N LEU A 48 3.08 13.54 -7.28
CA LEU A 48 1.67 13.86 -7.15
C LEU A 48 1.12 14.24 -8.53
N PRO A 49 0.01 13.61 -8.96
CA PRO A 49 -0.72 14.09 -10.11
C PRO A 49 -1.06 15.55 -9.86
N SER A 50 -0.59 16.45 -10.72
CA SER A 50 -1.04 17.84 -10.71
C SER A 50 -2.57 17.84 -10.78
N CYS A 51 -3.25 18.59 -9.91
CA CYS A 51 -4.69 18.82 -10.04
C CYS A 51 -4.99 19.25 -11.49
N ARG A 52 -5.65 18.37 -12.24
CA ARG A 52 -6.27 18.69 -13.53
C ARG A 52 -7.70 19.10 -13.29
#